data_AF-A0A918A4T2-F1
#
_entry.id   AF-A0A918A4T2-F1
#
_cell.length_a   1.000
_cell.length_b   1.000
_cell.length_c   1.000
_cell.angle_alpha   90.00
_cell.angle_beta   90.00
_cell.angle_gamma   90.00
#
_symmetry.space_group_name_H-M   'P 1'
#
loop_
_entity.id
_entity.type
_entity.pdbx_description
1 polymer ?
#
loop_
_entity_poly.entity_id
_entity_poly.type
_entity_poly.pdbx_seq_one_letter_code
_entity_poly.pdbx_strand_id
1 'polypeptide(L)'
;MKHWTEGFDDDDAGESLVRPYTITGGRTAPERDDLTLITLVATTSAALPGNGRDRRKMQPEHRAIVALCERPLAVAEVAAALNLPVSVTKILIGDLIESGQLRARPPLAFAQAGGTPELAILRAVRDGLRKL
;
A
#
# COMPACT_ATOMS: atom_id res chain seq x y z
N MET A 1 2.54 -54.15 15.72
CA MET A 1 2.90 -52.80 16.17
C MET A 1 4.38 -52.56 15.88
N LYS A 2 4.70 -51.73 14.89
CA LYS A 2 6.06 -51.24 14.60
C LYS A 2 6.00 -49.73 14.32
N HIS A 3 7.17 -49.13 14.50
CA HIS A 3 7.49 -47.78 14.94
C HIS A 3 6.92 -46.63 14.09
N TRP A 4 6.55 -45.55 14.79
CA TRP A 4 6.40 -44.21 14.24
C TRP A 4 7.45 -43.36 14.95
N THR A 5 8.57 -43.08 14.29
CA THR A 5 9.53 -41.98 14.56
C THR A 5 10.77 -42.13 13.67
N GLU A 6 10.58 -41.87 12.38
CA GLU A 6 11.64 -41.33 11.51
C GLU A 6 11.02 -40.00 11.06
N GLY A 7 11.44 -38.86 11.60
CA GLY A 7 12.76 -38.30 11.38
C GLY A 7 12.64 -37.34 10.20
N PHE A 8 11.84 -36.28 10.37
CA PHE A 8 11.89 -35.15 9.45
C PHE A 8 13.06 -34.30 9.93
N ASP A 9 14.19 -34.44 9.24
CA ASP A 9 15.33 -33.55 9.42
C ASP A 9 14.87 -32.11 9.24
N ASP A 10 15.05 -31.35 10.32
CA ASP A 10 14.70 -29.95 10.50
C ASP A 10 15.74 -29.12 9.73
N ASP A 11 15.57 -29.02 8.41
CA ASP A 11 16.43 -28.23 7.53
C ASP A 11 15.65 -27.05 6.91
N ASP A 12 14.80 -26.40 7.71
CA ASP A 12 14.20 -25.13 7.35
C ASP A 12 15.06 -23.99 7.92
N ALA A 13 16.02 -23.58 7.10
CA ALA A 13 16.97 -22.52 7.40
C ALA A 13 16.27 -21.20 7.71
N GLY A 14 15.93 -21.01 8.99
CA GLY A 14 15.95 -19.71 9.67
C GLY A 14 15.26 -18.56 8.95
N GLU A 15 14.07 -18.78 8.40
CA GLU A 15 13.17 -17.66 8.12
C GLU A 15 12.92 -16.98 9.47
N SER A 16 13.46 -15.77 9.65
CA SER A 16 13.15 -14.97 10.82
C SER A 16 11.65 -14.70 10.81
N LEU A 17 10.88 -15.56 11.51
CA LEU A 17 9.43 -15.48 11.67
C LEU A 17 9.12 -14.28 12.55
N VAL A 18 9.36 -13.08 12.03
CA VAL A 18 8.89 -11.83 12.60
C VAL A 18 7.38 -11.95 12.65
N ARG A 19 6.82 -11.98 13.86
CA ARG A 19 5.37 -12.08 14.04
C ARG A 19 4.74 -10.87 13.34
N PRO A 20 3.76 -11.03 12.45
CA PRO A 20 3.22 -9.91 11.66
C PRO A 20 2.77 -8.70 12.50
N TYR A 21 2.40 -8.91 13.77
CA TYR A 21 1.99 -7.87 14.71
C TYR A 21 3.14 -7.02 15.28
N THR A 22 4.40 -7.46 15.19
CA THR A 22 5.54 -6.64 15.61
C THR A 22 5.86 -5.56 14.59
N ILE A 23 5.57 -5.82 13.31
CA ILE A 23 5.75 -4.85 12.21
C ILE A 23 4.84 -3.63 12.42
N THR A 24 3.61 -3.85 12.90
CA THR A 24 2.64 -2.79 13.13
C THR A 24 2.74 -2.15 14.52
N GLY A 25 3.73 -2.55 15.34
CA GLY A 25 3.85 -2.07 16.72
C GLY A 25 2.69 -2.50 17.64
N GLY A 26 2.06 -3.64 17.36
CA GLY A 26 0.93 -4.17 18.13
C GLY A 26 -0.45 -3.76 17.61
N ARG A 27 -0.54 -2.94 16.57
CA ARG A 27 -1.83 -2.58 15.95
C ARG A 27 -2.41 -3.77 15.18
N THR A 28 -3.67 -4.09 15.44
CA THR A 28 -4.38 -5.24 14.86
C THR A 28 -5.42 -4.86 13.81
N ALA A 29 -5.75 -3.58 13.68
CA ALA A 29 -6.67 -3.05 12.68
C ALA A 29 -6.11 -1.76 12.03
N PRO A 30 -6.35 -1.54 10.73
CA PRO A 30 -6.04 -0.26 10.09
C PRO A 30 -6.96 0.84 10.63
N GLU A 31 -6.43 2.05 10.79
CA GLU A 31 -7.25 3.22 11.13
C GLU A 31 -8.19 3.63 9.98
N ARG A 32 -7.82 3.27 8.75
CA ARG A 32 -8.61 3.47 7.54
C ARG A 32 -9.35 2.19 7.13
N ASP A 33 -10.66 2.28 6.96
CA ASP A 33 -11.52 1.20 6.47
C ASP A 33 -11.81 1.29 4.95
N ASP A 34 -11.43 2.40 4.30
CA ASP A 34 -11.67 2.67 2.87
C ASP A 34 -10.70 1.95 1.91
N LEU A 35 -9.65 1.29 2.45
CA LEU A 35 -8.70 0.52 1.66
C LEU A 35 -9.25 -0.88 1.36
N THR A 36 -9.62 -1.13 0.11
CA THR A 36 -9.99 -2.45 -0.41
C THR A 36 -8.80 -3.14 -1.09
N LEU A 37 -8.90 -4.43 -1.38
CA LEU A 37 -7.84 -5.19 -2.07
C LEU A 37 -7.47 -4.60 -3.45
N ILE A 38 -8.46 -4.02 -4.13
CA ILE A 38 -8.33 -3.47 -5.48
C ILE A 38 -8.08 -1.96 -5.48
N THR A 39 -8.03 -1.32 -4.30
CA THR A 39 -7.68 0.10 -4.19
C THR A 39 -6.26 0.30 -4.72
N LEU A 40 -6.09 1.25 -5.65
CA LEU A 40 -4.78 1.56 -6.21
C LEU A 40 -4.07 2.57 -5.32
N VAL A 41 -2.81 2.30 -5.00
CA VAL A 41 -1.94 3.17 -4.23
C VAL A 41 -0.76 3.60 -5.08
N ALA A 42 -0.33 4.86 -4.91
CA ALA A 42 0.81 5.40 -5.64
C ALA A 42 1.58 6.39 -4.75
N THR A 43 2.90 6.41 -4.93
CA THR A 43 3.81 7.35 -4.28
C THR A 43 3.50 8.78 -4.72
N THR A 44 3.46 9.71 -3.76
CA THR A 44 3.24 11.12 -4.06
C THR A 44 4.50 11.75 -4.66
N SER A 45 4.34 12.82 -5.45
CA SER A 45 5.49 13.49 -6.06
C SER A 45 6.53 13.97 -5.04
N ALA A 46 6.09 14.35 -3.83
CA ALA A 46 6.98 14.79 -2.75
C ALA A 46 7.78 13.64 -2.10
N ALA A 47 7.35 12.38 -2.28
CA ALA A 47 8.02 11.19 -1.78
C ALA A 47 8.88 10.49 -2.85
N LEU A 48 8.91 11.01 -4.08
CA LEU A 48 9.78 10.50 -5.14
C LEU A 48 11.26 10.79 -4.82
N PRO A 49 12.18 9.94 -5.34
CA PRO A 49 13.62 10.17 -5.23
C PRO A 49 13.99 11.57 -5.74
N GLY A 50 14.86 12.27 -5.00
CA GLY A 50 15.34 13.62 -5.37
C GLY A 50 14.52 14.79 -4.79
N ASN A 51 13.32 14.54 -4.25
CA ASN A 51 12.42 15.61 -3.78
C ASN A 51 12.45 15.88 -2.26
N GLY A 52 13.53 15.47 -1.58
CA GLY A 52 13.86 15.95 -0.22
C GLY A 52 13.36 15.12 0.96
N ARG A 53 12.57 14.05 0.77
CA ARG A 53 12.23 13.13 1.88
C ARG A 53 13.30 12.05 2.06
N ASP A 54 13.91 11.99 3.25
CA ASP A 54 14.91 10.99 3.58
C ASP A 54 14.27 9.61 3.83
N ARG A 55 14.26 8.80 2.77
CA ARG A 55 13.78 7.40 2.81
C ARG A 55 14.60 6.53 3.76
N ARG A 56 15.81 6.94 4.17
CA ARG A 56 16.66 6.15 5.08
C ARG A 56 16.13 6.12 6.50
N LYS A 57 15.36 7.15 6.91
CA LYS A 57 14.73 7.23 8.24
C LYS A 57 13.43 6.45 8.35
N MET A 58 12.90 5.94 7.24
CA MET A 58 11.68 5.14 7.23
C MET A 58 11.96 3.71 7.70
N GLN A 59 10.96 3.10 8.32
CA GLN A 59 10.97 1.66 8.58
C GLN A 59 11.18 0.88 7.27
N PRO A 60 11.85 -0.28 7.30
CA PRO A 60 12.17 -1.05 6.08
C PRO A 60 10.95 -1.31 5.19
N GLU A 61 9.82 -1.69 5.79
CA GLU A 61 8.57 -2.01 5.11
C GLU A 61 7.95 -0.76 4.48
N HIS A 62 7.94 0.36 5.20
CA HIS A 62 7.51 1.66 4.67
C HIS A 62 8.33 2.10 3.46
N ARG A 63 9.67 1.96 3.54
CA ARG A 63 10.56 2.28 2.42
C ARG A 63 10.30 1.39 1.21
N ALA A 64 10.05 0.10 1.44
CA ALA A 64 9.75 -0.88 0.39
C ALA A 64 8.41 -0.58 -0.29
N ILE A 65 7.35 -0.29 0.46
CA ILE A 65 6.04 0.09 -0.09
C ILE A 65 6.17 1.33 -0.97
N VAL A 66 6.86 2.39 -0.49
CA VAL A 66 7.07 3.61 -1.29
C VAL A 66 7.85 3.34 -2.58
N ALA A 67 8.77 2.36 -2.59
CA ALA A 67 9.49 1.96 -3.80
C ALA A 67 8.58 1.25 -4.79
N LEU A 68 7.83 0.25 -4.31
CA LEU A 68 6.89 -0.52 -5.11
C LEU A 68 5.83 0.38 -5.75
N CYS A 69 5.35 1.37 -5.00
CA CYS A 69 4.27 2.26 -5.42
C CYS A 69 4.74 3.47 -6.26
N GLU A 70 6.00 3.53 -6.71
CA GLU A 70 6.44 4.54 -7.69
C GLU A 70 5.63 4.44 -9.00
N ARG A 71 5.12 3.24 -9.29
CA ARG A 71 4.00 3.02 -10.22
C ARG A 71 2.76 2.61 -9.41
N PRO A 72 1.53 2.96 -9.85
CA PRO A 72 0.33 2.56 -9.13
C PRO A 72 0.20 1.03 -9.04
N LEU A 73 -0.04 0.52 -7.83
CA LEU A 73 -0.29 -0.90 -7.55
C LEU A 73 -1.54 -1.06 -6.67
N ALA A 74 -2.25 -2.17 -6.80
CA ALA A 74 -3.33 -2.53 -5.89
C ALA A 74 -2.78 -2.94 -4.51
N VAL A 75 -3.57 -2.74 -3.46
CA VAL A 75 -3.21 -3.18 -2.10
C VAL A 75 -2.86 -4.68 -2.06
N ALA A 76 -3.58 -5.52 -2.80
CA ALA A 76 -3.29 -6.95 -2.92
C ALA A 76 -1.92 -7.23 -3.54
N GLU A 77 -1.53 -6.46 -4.57
CA GLU A 77 -0.24 -6.61 -5.23
C GLU A 77 0.91 -6.20 -4.31
N VAL A 78 0.73 -5.13 -3.53
CA VAL A 78 1.72 -4.71 -2.51
C VAL A 78 1.88 -5.79 -1.44
N ALA A 79 0.78 -6.35 -0.94
CA ALA A 79 0.81 -7.40 0.07
C ALA A 79 1.54 -8.65 -0.43
N ALA A 80 1.24 -9.08 -1.66
CA ALA A 80 1.88 -10.22 -2.31
C ALA A 80 3.39 -9.96 -2.55
N ALA A 81 3.75 -8.76 -3.02
CA ALA A 81 5.14 -8.40 -3.29
C ALA A 81 6.01 -8.37 -2.02
N LEU A 82 5.43 -8.03 -0.87
CA LEU A 82 6.13 -7.99 0.42
C LEU A 82 6.00 -9.29 1.23
N ASN A 83 5.23 -10.27 0.73
CA ASN A 83 4.85 -11.47 1.47
C ASN A 83 4.26 -11.17 2.88
N LEU A 84 3.44 -10.12 2.97
CA LEU A 84 2.81 -9.69 4.22
C LEU A 84 1.30 -9.96 4.21
N PRO A 85 0.68 -10.23 5.37
CA PRO A 85 -0.78 -10.26 5.47
C PRO A 85 -1.39 -8.95 4.97
N VAL A 86 -2.54 -9.05 4.30
CA VAL A 86 -3.27 -7.88 3.78
C VAL A 86 -3.61 -6.89 4.89
N SER A 87 -3.99 -7.37 6.08
CA SER A 87 -4.31 -6.53 7.24
C SER A 87 -3.12 -5.67 7.67
N VAL A 88 -1.94 -6.26 7.76
CA VAL A 88 -0.67 -5.55 8.06
C VAL A 88 -0.35 -4.56 6.95
N THR A 89 -0.46 -4.97 5.70
CA THR A 89 -0.20 -4.11 4.54
C THR A 89 -1.11 -2.88 4.54
N LYS A 90 -2.41 -3.03 4.86
CA LYS A 90 -3.35 -1.90 4.97
C LYS A 90 -2.98 -0.94 6.09
N ILE A 91 -2.49 -1.43 7.23
CA ILE A 91 -2.02 -0.58 8.33
C ILE A 91 -0.84 0.28 7.85
N LEU A 92 0.18 -0.35 7.26
CA LEU A 92 1.37 0.34 6.77
C LEU A 92 1.05 1.34 5.65
N ILE A 93 0.17 0.98 4.72
CA ILE A 93 -0.30 1.90 3.67
C ILE A 93 -1.06 3.08 4.29
N GLY A 94 -1.87 2.85 5.32
CA GLY A 94 -2.57 3.90 6.06
C GLY A 94 -1.61 4.93 6.63
N ASP A 95 -0.57 4.49 7.34
CA ASP A 95 0.47 5.34 7.92
C ASP A 95 1.17 6.20 6.85
N LEU A 96 1.47 5.59 5.70
CA LEU A 96 2.11 6.27 4.57
C LEU A 96 1.17 7.28 3.88
N ILE A 97 -0.14 7.04 3.88
CA ILE A 97 -1.14 7.99 3.37
C ILE A 97 -1.26 9.19 4.31
N GLU A 98 -1.37 8.94 5.62
CA GLU A 98 -1.51 9.99 6.63
C GLU A 98 -0.29 10.92 6.65
N SER A 99 0.91 10.35 6.54
CA SER A 99 2.16 11.12 6.42
C SER A 99 2.41 11.73 5.04
N GLY A 100 1.49 11.54 4.08
CA GLY A 100 1.51 12.14 2.75
C GLY A 100 2.55 11.55 1.78
N GLN A 101 3.03 10.34 2.06
CA GLN A 101 4.01 9.61 1.23
C GLN A 101 3.33 8.81 0.12
N LEU A 102 2.12 8.31 0.38
CA LEU A 102 1.27 7.65 -0.60
C LEU A 102 -0.05 8.40 -0.80
N ARG A 103 -0.72 8.11 -1.91
CA ARG A 103 -2.13 8.43 -2.15
C ARG A 103 -2.89 7.18 -2.59
N ALA A 104 -4.12 7.05 -2.12
CA ALA A 104 -5.06 6.03 -2.60
C ALA A 104 -5.94 6.60 -3.72
N ARG A 105 -6.34 5.74 -4.65
CA ARG A 105 -7.28 6.02 -5.73
C ARG A 105 -8.26 4.86 -5.88
N PRO A 106 -9.51 5.13 -6.27
CA PRO A 106 -10.45 4.07 -6.60
C PRO A 106 -9.93 3.22 -7.77
N PRO A 107 -10.33 1.94 -7.86
CA PRO A 107 -9.94 1.06 -8.96
C PRO A 107 -10.33 1.66 -10.32
N LEU A 108 -9.49 1.50 -11.34
CA LEU A 108 -9.72 2.09 -12.67
C LEU A 108 -11.04 1.64 -13.31
N ALA A 109 -11.57 0.46 -12.98
CA ALA A 109 -12.88 0.01 -13.44
C ALA A 109 -14.03 0.96 -13.00
N PHE A 110 -13.94 1.55 -11.80
CA PHE A 110 -14.87 2.60 -11.37
C PHE A 110 -14.69 3.91 -12.16
N ALA A 111 -13.47 4.21 -12.59
CA ALA A 111 -13.21 5.38 -13.44
C ALA A 111 -13.70 5.18 -14.89
N GLN A 112 -13.77 3.95 -15.39
CA GLN A 112 -14.30 3.68 -16.74
C GLN A 112 -15.83 3.57 -16.78
N ALA A 113 -16.46 3.11 -15.69
CA ALA A 113 -17.91 3.00 -15.60
C ALA A 113 -18.65 4.36 -15.46
N GLY A 114 -17.94 5.48 -15.30
CA GLY A 114 -18.57 6.81 -15.23
C GLY A 114 -17.61 8.02 -15.20
N GLY A 115 -16.34 7.87 -15.56
CA GLY A 115 -15.28 8.82 -15.20
C GLY A 115 -14.57 9.54 -16.34
N THR A 116 -15.26 9.82 -17.45
CA THR A 116 -14.95 11.08 -18.15
C THR A 116 -15.85 12.12 -17.50
N PRO A 117 -15.33 13.10 -16.74
CA PRO A 117 -16.18 14.15 -16.22
C PRO A 117 -16.90 14.76 -17.41
N GLU A 118 -18.23 14.84 -17.33
CA GLU A 118 -19.04 15.34 -18.42
C GLU A 118 -18.44 16.67 -18.87
N LEU A 119 -18.17 16.80 -20.17
CA LEU A 119 -17.43 17.93 -20.73
C LEU A 119 -18.04 19.28 -20.29
N ALA A 120 -19.35 19.28 -20.00
CA ALA A 120 -20.10 20.39 -19.41
C ALA A 120 -19.55 20.83 -18.04
N ILE A 121 -19.28 19.90 -17.13
CA ILE A 121 -18.73 20.20 -15.79
C ILE A 121 -17.33 20.80 -15.92
N LEU A 122 -16.47 20.22 -16.78
CA LEU A 122 -15.13 20.76 -17.01
C LEU A 122 -15.16 22.18 -17.59
N ARG A 123 -16.11 22.46 -18.51
CA ARG A 123 -16.32 23.80 -19.06
C ARG A 123 -16.82 24.78 -18.00
N ALA A 124 -17.77 24.37 -17.17
CA ALA A 124 -18.30 25.19 -16.09
C ALA A 124 -17.21 25.59 -15.08
N VAL A 125 -16.36 24.63 -14.67
CA VAL A 125 -15.20 24.89 -13.78
C VAL A 125 -14.22 25.85 -14.44
N ARG A 126 -13.85 25.65 -15.70
CA ARG A 126 -12.96 26.55 -16.45
C ARG A 126 -13.52 27.98 -16.50
N ASP A 127 -14.80 28.10 -16.82
CA ASP A 127 -15.45 29.41 -16.97
C ASP A 127 -15.61 30.11 -15.62
N GLY A 128 -15.78 29.37 -14.53
CA GLY A 128 -15.73 29.89 -13.16
C GLY A 128 -14.34 30.40 -12.77
N LEU A 129 -13.29 29.61 -13.02
CA LEU A 129 -11.90 30.00 -12.69
C LEU A 129 -11.38 31.21 -13.48
N ARG A 130 -11.90 31.47 -14.69
CA ARG A 130 -11.54 32.65 -15.49
C ARG A 130 -12.19 33.96 -15.04
N LYS A 131 -13.19 33.90 -14.16
CA LYS A 131 -13.95 35.06 -13.67
C LYS A 131 -13.44 35.59 -12.31
N LEU A 132 -12.36 35.01 -11.81
CA LEU A 132 -11.63 35.42 -10.61
C LEU A 132 -10.35 36.13 -11.02
#